data_AF-A0A3D2JTU8-F1
#
_entry.id   AF-A0A3D2JTU8-F1
#
_cell.length_a   1.000
_cell.length_b   1.000
_cell.length_c   1.000
_cell.angle_alpha   90.00
_cell.angle_beta   90.00
_cell.angle_gamma   90.00
#
_symmetry.space_group_name_H-M   'P 1'
#
loop_
_entity.id
_entity.type
_entity.pdbx_description
1 polymer ?
#
loop_
_entity_poly.entity_id
_entity_poly.type
_entity_poly.pdbx_seq_one_letter_code
_entity_poly.pdbx_strand_id
1 'polypeptide(L)'
;MHKKLTQLLLTSAALGSLCLSFSLSAHAQVDAVYDQGSSALIRMLERLQTTASVLHTGAHPDDEDSALVAYHARRMNARTAYLSLTRGSGGQNIIGAEQADALGVIRTEELLQARRLDGASQYFTRANDFGF
;
A
#
# COMPACT_ATOMS: atom_id res chain seq x y z
N MET A 1 52.95 -0.28 -18.91
CA MET A 1 51.49 -0.22 -19.21
C MET A 1 50.68 -1.27 -18.45
N HIS A 2 51.13 -2.54 -18.38
CA HIS A 2 50.36 -3.63 -17.77
C HIS A 2 49.99 -3.47 -16.28
N LYS A 3 50.88 -2.95 -15.41
CA LYS A 3 50.61 -2.81 -13.97
C LYS A 3 49.49 -1.80 -13.62
N LYS A 4 49.32 -0.75 -14.43
CA LYS A 4 48.25 0.25 -14.23
C LYS A 4 46.87 -0.31 -14.60
N LEU A 5 46.82 -1.20 -15.59
CA LEU A 5 45.58 -1.82 -16.06
C LEU A 5 45.04 -2.85 -15.06
N THR A 6 45.93 -3.67 -14.47
CA THR A 6 45.54 -4.61 -13.39
C THR A 6 45.08 -3.89 -12.13
N GLN A 7 45.72 -2.79 -11.75
CA GLN A 7 45.33 -2.01 -10.58
C GLN A 7 43.97 -1.31 -10.77
N LEU A 8 43.66 -0.84 -11.99
CA LEU A 8 42.36 -0.27 -12.34
C LEU A 8 41.25 -1.34 -12.34
N LEU A 9 41.54 -2.55 -12.83
CA LEU A 9 40.60 -3.69 -12.82
C LEU A 9 40.31 -4.16 -11.39
N LEU A 10 41.33 -4.22 -10.52
CA LEU A 10 41.20 -4.59 -9.11
C LEU A 10 40.37 -3.57 -8.31
N THR A 11 40.53 -2.27 -8.56
CA THR A 11 39.72 -1.24 -7.88
C THR A 11 38.27 -1.24 -8.36
N SER A 12 38.00 -1.45 -9.66
CA SER A 12 36.63 -1.60 -10.17
C SER A 12 35.93 -2.86 -9.64
N ALA A 13 36.66 -3.97 -9.47
CA ALA A 13 36.11 -5.19 -8.88
C ALA A 13 35.82 -5.02 -7.37
N ALA A 14 36.68 -4.31 -6.64
CA ALA A 14 36.45 -4.01 -5.23
C ALA A 14 35.25 -3.08 -5.00
N LEU A 15 35.06 -2.05 -5.83
CA LEU A 15 33.86 -1.19 -5.78
C LEU A 15 32.59 -1.97 -6.16
N GLY A 16 32.65 -2.84 -7.17
CA GLY A 16 31.51 -3.68 -7.57
C GLY A 16 31.08 -4.66 -6.48
N SER A 17 32.04 -5.23 -5.75
CA SER A 17 31.77 -6.14 -4.62
C SER A 17 31.19 -5.43 -3.39
N LEU A 18 31.60 -4.18 -3.14
CA LEU A 18 31.04 -3.34 -2.08
C LEU A 18 29.58 -2.92 -2.38
N CYS A 19 29.23 -2.67 -3.64
CA CYS A 19 27.85 -2.38 -4.05
C CYS A 19 26.93 -3.61 -3.98
N LEU A 20 27.43 -4.82 -4.20
CA LEU A 20 26.63 -6.05 -4.15
C LEU A 20 26.21 -6.47 -2.73
N SER A 21 26.87 -5.93 -1.71
CA SER A 21 26.72 -6.37 -0.32
C SER A 21 25.69 -5.55 0.47
N PHE A 22 25.11 -4.51 -0.13
CA PHE A 22 24.15 -3.62 0.53
C PHE A 22 22.76 -3.75 -0.11
N SER A 23 22.18 -4.95 0.01
CA SER A 23 20.73 -5.11 -0.21
C SER A 23 19.99 -4.50 0.97
N LEU A 24 19.81 -3.18 0.98
CA LEU A 24 18.87 -2.55 1.90
C LEU A 24 17.47 -3.06 1.55
N SER A 25 16.89 -3.89 2.41
CA SER A 25 15.45 -4.14 2.37
C SER A 25 14.74 -2.85 2.79
N ALA A 26 14.49 -1.96 1.84
CA ALA A 26 13.62 -0.80 2.05
C ALA A 26 12.18 -1.30 2.23
N HIS A 27 11.73 -1.42 3.48
CA HIS A 27 10.32 -1.65 3.79
C HIS A 27 9.60 -0.30 3.73
N ALA A 28 9.07 0.05 2.56
CA ALA A 28 8.27 1.25 2.37
C ALA A 28 6.81 1.07 2.83
N GLN A 29 6.36 -0.18 2.99
CA GLN A 29 5.01 -0.51 3.41
C GLN A 29 4.90 -0.43 4.94
N VAL A 30 3.78 0.09 5.43
CA VAL A 30 3.53 0.19 6.88
C VAL A 30 2.90 -1.11 7.36
N ASP A 31 3.52 -1.73 8.36
CA ASP A 31 2.98 -2.93 8.98
C ASP A 31 1.78 -2.61 9.88
N ALA A 32 0.71 -3.39 9.73
CA ALA A 32 -0.42 -3.36 10.65
C ALA A 32 -0.04 -4.09 11.94
N VAL A 33 0.55 -3.38 12.89
CA VAL A 33 1.06 -3.92 14.18
C VAL A 33 0.02 -4.80 14.89
N TYR A 34 -1.25 -4.42 14.79
CA TYR A 34 -2.33 -5.16 15.42
C TYR A 34 -2.47 -6.56 14.82
N ASP A 35 -2.30 -6.73 13.50
CA ASP A 35 -2.53 -7.95 12.70
C ASP A 35 -1.39 -8.98 12.76
N GLN A 36 -0.61 -8.96 13.84
CA GLN A 36 0.47 -9.92 14.06
C GLN A 36 0.24 -10.78 15.31
N GLY A 37 0.81 -11.99 15.31
CA GLY A 37 0.87 -12.88 16.47
C GLY A 37 -0.49 -13.24 17.08
N SER A 38 -0.54 -13.34 18.42
CA SER A 38 -1.75 -13.70 19.16
C SER A 38 -2.88 -12.66 19.02
N SER A 39 -2.53 -11.37 18.90
CA SER A 39 -3.50 -10.29 18.67
C SER A 39 -4.29 -10.48 17.37
N ALA A 40 -3.61 -10.94 16.31
CA ALA A 40 -4.27 -11.28 15.05
C ALA A 40 -5.27 -12.44 15.22
N LEU A 41 -4.83 -13.51 15.88
CA LEU A 41 -5.66 -14.69 16.11
C LEU A 41 -6.91 -14.34 16.94
N ILE A 42 -6.76 -13.54 17.99
CA ILE A 42 -7.89 -13.10 18.82
C ILE A 42 -8.92 -12.35 17.97
N ARG A 43 -8.50 -11.38 17.16
CA ARG A 43 -9.44 -10.65 16.28
C ARG A 43 -10.08 -11.53 15.22
N MET A 44 -9.35 -12.51 14.68
CA MET A 44 -9.94 -13.50 13.76
C MET A 44 -11.05 -14.28 14.44
N LEU A 45 -10.88 -14.70 15.69
CA LEU A 45 -11.91 -15.39 16.47
C LEU A 45 -13.09 -14.47 16.80
N GLU A 46 -12.85 -13.21 17.18
CA GLU A 46 -13.92 -12.24 17.43
C GLU A 46 -14.77 -11.96 16.19
N ARG A 47 -14.16 -11.92 14.99
CA ARG A 47 -14.87 -11.79 13.71
C ARG A 47 -15.82 -12.95 13.42
N LEU A 48 -15.58 -14.14 13.98
CA LEU A 48 -16.50 -15.29 13.82
C LEU A 48 -17.82 -15.11 14.60
N GLN A 49 -17.87 -14.17 15.55
CA GLN A 49 -19.05 -13.95 16.39
C GLN A 49 -20.09 -13.02 15.75
N THR A 50 -19.87 -12.59 14.50
CA THR A 50 -20.79 -11.68 13.79
C THR A 50 -20.90 -12.05 12.32
N THR A 51 -22.06 -11.73 11.74
CA THR A 51 -22.33 -11.81 10.29
C THR A 51 -22.49 -10.42 9.67
N ALA A 52 -22.28 -9.36 10.46
CA ALA A 52 -22.40 -7.99 9.97
C ALA A 52 -21.44 -7.75 8.80
N SER A 53 -21.95 -7.11 7.75
CA SER A 53 -21.17 -6.71 6.59
C SER A 53 -21.49 -5.28 6.19
N VAL A 54 -20.45 -4.55 5.80
CA VAL A 54 -20.53 -3.13 5.45
C VAL A 54 -19.73 -2.90 4.18
N LEU A 55 -20.36 -2.24 3.20
CA LEU A 55 -19.71 -1.75 2.00
C LEU A 55 -19.82 -0.24 1.96
N HIS A 56 -18.69 0.44 2.18
CA HIS A 56 -18.58 1.87 1.93
C HIS A 56 -18.22 2.10 0.46
N THR A 57 -18.75 3.16 -0.15
CA THR A 57 -18.53 3.49 -1.55
C THR A 57 -18.16 4.95 -1.69
N GLY A 58 -17.17 5.25 -2.53
CA GLY A 58 -16.79 6.61 -2.91
C GLY A 58 -16.38 6.68 -4.38
N ALA A 59 -16.28 7.89 -4.93
CA ALA A 59 -15.96 8.06 -6.34
C ALA A 59 -14.46 7.85 -6.60
N HIS A 60 -13.63 8.35 -5.69
CA HIS A 60 -12.18 8.37 -5.81
C HIS A 60 -11.51 7.79 -4.54
N PRO A 61 -10.23 7.40 -4.67
CA PRO A 61 -9.30 7.44 -3.55
C PRO A 61 -9.45 8.72 -2.71
N ASP A 62 -9.44 8.58 -1.38
CA ASP A 62 -9.54 9.65 -0.37
C ASP A 62 -10.96 10.17 -0.09
N ASP A 63 -12.00 9.67 -0.75
CA ASP A 63 -13.39 10.00 -0.41
C ASP A 63 -13.89 9.26 0.85
N GLU A 64 -13.15 8.26 1.35
CA GLU A 64 -13.58 7.49 2.52
C GLU A 64 -13.47 8.25 3.85
N ASP A 65 -14.36 7.92 4.79
CA ASP A 65 -14.11 8.16 6.20
C ASP A 65 -13.32 6.98 6.79
N SER A 66 -12.00 7.15 6.87
CA SER A 66 -11.09 6.11 7.39
C SER A 66 -11.38 5.71 8.83
N ALA A 67 -11.85 6.63 9.68
CA ALA A 67 -12.20 6.32 11.06
C ALA A 67 -13.45 5.45 11.12
N LEU A 68 -14.44 5.73 10.27
CA LEU A 68 -15.64 4.93 10.14
C LEU A 68 -15.33 3.53 9.60
N VAL A 69 -14.46 3.41 8.60
CA VAL A 69 -14.01 2.11 8.06
C VAL A 69 -13.34 1.29 9.16
N ALA A 70 -12.39 1.89 9.90
CA ALA A 70 -11.72 1.23 11.01
C ALA A 70 -12.69 0.84 12.13
N TYR A 71 -13.68 1.70 12.44
CA TYR A 71 -14.69 1.40 13.44
C TYR A 71 -15.48 0.14 13.08
N HIS A 72 -15.98 0.03 11.84
CA HIS A 72 -16.69 -1.17 11.41
C HIS A 72 -15.79 -2.41 11.38
N ALA A 73 -14.58 -2.29 10.84
CA ALA A 73 -13.67 -3.42 10.63
C ALA A 73 -12.96 -3.93 11.90
N ARG A 74 -12.64 -3.02 12.84
CA ARG A 74 -11.84 -3.30 14.05
C ARG A 74 -12.68 -3.32 15.32
N ARG A 75 -13.61 -2.37 15.48
CA ARG A 75 -14.40 -2.26 16.72
C ARG A 75 -15.66 -3.11 16.68
N MET A 76 -16.35 -3.13 15.54
CA MET A 76 -17.57 -3.91 15.36
C MET A 76 -17.31 -5.31 14.81
N ASN A 77 -16.07 -5.60 14.42
CA ASN A 77 -15.66 -6.87 13.80
C ASN A 77 -16.48 -7.25 12.55
N ALA A 78 -17.11 -6.27 11.90
CA ALA A 78 -17.90 -6.47 10.70
C ALA A 78 -16.99 -6.72 9.50
N ARG A 79 -17.46 -7.56 8.57
CA ARG A 79 -16.82 -7.71 7.26
C ARG A 79 -16.99 -6.41 6.48
N THR A 80 -15.94 -5.60 6.48
CA THR A 80 -15.97 -4.23 5.94
C THR A 80 -15.16 -4.16 4.66
N ALA A 81 -15.69 -3.46 3.66
CA ALA A 81 -14.98 -3.14 2.44
C ALA A 81 -15.24 -1.70 2.00
N TYR A 82 -14.26 -1.11 1.33
CA TYR A 82 -14.40 0.15 0.62
C TYR A 82 -14.31 -0.09 -0.89
N LEU A 83 -15.30 0.40 -1.63
CA LEU A 83 -15.34 0.40 -3.08
C LEU A 83 -15.11 1.83 -3.58
N SER A 84 -13.94 2.08 -4.14
CA SER A 84 -13.71 3.27 -4.94
C SER A 84 -14.18 3.01 -6.37
N LEU A 85 -15.00 3.90 -6.93
CA LEU A 85 -15.45 3.73 -8.31
C LEU A 85 -14.27 3.81 -9.28
N THR A 86 -13.33 4.71 -9.04
CA THR A 86 -12.15 4.90 -9.88
C THR A 86 -10.86 4.58 -9.13
N ARG A 87 -9.73 4.65 -9.84
CA ARG A 87 -8.38 4.58 -9.25
C ARG A 87 -7.77 5.95 -8.96
N GLY A 88 -8.49 7.05 -9.12
CA GLY A 88 -7.95 8.40 -8.85
C GLY A 88 -6.97 8.92 -9.92
N SER A 89 -7.04 8.40 -11.15
CA SER A 89 -6.08 8.74 -12.22
C SER A 89 -6.21 10.19 -12.71
N GLY A 90 -7.37 10.82 -12.51
CA GLY A 90 -7.64 12.20 -12.91
C GLY A 90 -7.22 13.25 -11.88
N GLY A 91 -6.73 12.82 -10.71
CA GLY A 91 -6.35 13.72 -9.61
C GLY A 91 -5.04 14.47 -9.84
N GLN A 92 -4.74 15.37 -8.90
CA GLN A 92 -3.46 16.08 -8.84
C GLN A 92 -2.46 15.34 -7.94
N ASN A 93 -1.20 15.32 -8.36
CA ASN A 93 -0.10 14.76 -7.59
C ASN A 93 0.79 15.91 -7.06
N ILE A 94 0.72 16.18 -5.76
CA ILE A 94 1.49 17.27 -5.13
C ILE A 94 2.93 16.87 -4.76
N ILE A 95 3.23 15.57 -4.73
CA ILE A 95 4.53 15.03 -4.27
C ILE A 95 5.42 14.53 -5.42
N GLY A 96 4.89 14.41 -6.63
CA GLY A 96 5.58 13.82 -7.77
C GLY A 96 5.03 14.30 -9.12
N ALA A 97 5.60 13.76 -10.20
CA ALA A 97 5.24 14.14 -11.57
C ALA A 97 4.24 13.19 -12.23
N GLU A 98 3.89 12.09 -11.55
CA GLU A 98 3.01 11.04 -12.08
C GLU A 98 1.58 11.55 -12.24
N GLN A 99 0.97 11.19 -13.38
CA GLN A 99 -0.39 11.56 -13.77
C GLN A 99 -1.08 10.37 -14.44
N ALA A 100 -2.40 10.49 -14.65
CA ALA A 100 -3.20 9.48 -15.34
C ALA A 100 -2.98 8.08 -14.73
N ASP A 101 -2.72 7.07 -15.56
CA ASP A 101 -2.57 5.68 -15.12
C ASP A 101 -1.45 5.50 -14.09
N ALA A 102 -0.34 6.23 -14.23
CA ALA A 102 0.77 6.16 -13.27
C ALA A 102 0.34 6.64 -11.87
N LEU A 103 -0.42 7.73 -11.81
CA LEU A 103 -1.01 8.21 -10.56
C LEU A 103 -2.04 7.22 -10.01
N GLY A 104 -2.86 6.63 -10.89
CA GLY A 104 -3.84 5.62 -10.50
C GLY A 104 -3.21 4.37 -9.86
N VAL A 105 -2.02 3.97 -10.29
CA VAL A 105 -1.24 2.89 -9.65
C VAL A 105 -0.79 3.30 -8.25
N ILE A 106 -0.26 4.51 -8.09
CA ILE A 106 0.19 5.03 -6.79
C ILE A 106 -0.97 5.07 -5.80
N ARG A 107 -2.07 5.72 -6.17
CA ARG A 107 -3.26 5.86 -5.30
C ARG A 107 -3.91 4.51 -4.97
N THR A 108 -3.82 3.55 -5.90
CA THR A 108 -4.24 2.17 -5.62
C THR A 108 -3.44 1.58 -4.46
N GLU A 109 -2.11 1.71 -4.48
CA GLU A 109 -1.27 1.21 -3.38
C GLU A 109 -1.46 1.99 -2.09
N GLU A 110 -1.68 3.30 -2.15
CA GLU A 110 -2.03 4.11 -0.99
C GLU A 110 -3.29 3.57 -0.29
N LEU A 111 -4.38 3.31 -1.04
CA LEU A 111 -5.59 2.74 -0.46
C LEU A 111 -5.38 1.30 0.04
N LEU A 112 -4.62 0.47 -0.69
CA LEU A 112 -4.30 -0.87 -0.22
C LEU A 112 -3.51 -0.84 1.11
N GLN A 113 -2.62 0.14 1.29
CA GLN A 113 -1.93 0.37 2.56
C GLN A 113 -2.91 0.84 3.65
N ALA A 114 -3.77 1.81 3.35
CA ALA A 114 -4.79 2.29 4.30
C ALA A 114 -5.68 1.13 4.78
N ARG A 115 -6.15 0.29 3.86
CA ARG A 115 -6.96 -0.89 4.16
C ARG A 115 -6.25 -1.94 5.02
N ARG A 116 -4.92 -2.11 4.86
CA ARG A 116 -4.13 -2.96 5.79
C ARG A 116 -4.20 -2.42 7.22
N LEU A 117 -4.13 -1.10 7.40
CA LEU A 117 -4.16 -0.48 8.71
C LEU A 117 -5.56 -0.50 9.33
N ASP A 118 -6.59 -0.07 8.61
CA ASP A 118 -7.97 -0.06 9.11
C ASP A 118 -8.63 -1.45 9.15
N GLY A 119 -8.10 -2.43 8.41
CA GLY A 119 -8.53 -3.84 8.45
C GLY A 119 -9.71 -4.19 7.56
N ALA A 120 -10.11 -3.29 6.66
CA ALA A 120 -11.12 -3.54 5.62
C ALA A 120 -10.50 -4.08 4.32
N SER A 121 -11.34 -4.49 3.37
CA SER A 121 -10.91 -4.86 2.01
C SER A 121 -11.07 -3.69 1.04
N GLN A 122 -10.17 -3.58 0.05
CA GLN A 122 -10.29 -2.59 -1.03
C GLN A 122 -10.87 -3.20 -2.29
N TYR A 123 -11.80 -2.49 -2.93
CA TYR A 123 -12.28 -2.80 -4.27
C TYR A 123 -12.22 -1.57 -5.19
N PHE A 124 -12.11 -1.83 -6.49
CA PHE A 124 -12.14 -0.83 -7.54
C PHE A 124 -13.05 -1.30 -8.67
N THR A 125 -13.74 -0.38 -9.34
CA THR A 125 -14.39 -0.69 -10.62
C THR A 125 -13.42 -0.47 -11.79
N ARG A 126 -13.95 -0.43 -13.01
CA ARG A 126 -13.22 -0.11 -14.25
C ARG A 126 -13.53 1.29 -14.77
N ALA A 127 -14.21 2.13 -13.98
CA ALA A 127 -14.51 3.50 -14.36
C ALA A 127 -13.23 4.33 -14.45
N ASN A 128 -13.15 5.17 -15.49
CA ASN A 128 -12.09 6.15 -15.64
C ASN A 128 -12.39 7.39 -14.80
N ASP A 129 -11.35 7.96 -14.22
CA ASP A 129 -11.40 9.25 -13.54
C ASP A 129 -10.92 10.33 -14.51
N PHE A 130 -11.77 11.34 -14.74
CA PHE A 130 -11.51 12.43 -15.68
C PHE A 130 -10.85 13.65 -15.01
N GLY A 131 -10.86 13.72 -13.67
CA GLY A 131 -10.37 14.86 -12.93
C GLY A 131 -11.25 16.11 -13.07
N PHE A 132 -10.86 17.15 -12.32
CA PHE A 132 -11.39 18.52 -12.46
C PHE A 132 -10.27 19.54 -12.23
#